data_AF-A0A442G4T1-F1
#
_entry.id   AF-A0A442G4T1-F1
#
_cell.length_a   1.000
_cell.length_b   1.000
_cell.length_c   1.000
_cell.angle_alpha   90.00
_cell.angle_beta   90.00
_cell.angle_gamma   90.00
#
_symmetry.space_group_name_H-M   'P 1'
#
loop_
_entity.id
_entity.type
_entity.pdbx_description
1 polymer ?
#
loop_
_entity_poly.entity_id
_entity_poly.type
_entity_poly.pdbx_seq_one_letter_code
_entity_poly.pdbx_strand_id
1 'polypeptide(L)'
;SSKEIYITMAQSKRGMVEKIDFFTSFGHGKGGDHRKRLGIDTAGPTLLITDLAVWKPDPVTKEFTVVSLHPGVSREQVQATCGWVVKFAEALDETPAPTELEL
;
A
#
# COMPACT_ATOMS: atom_id res chain seq x y z
N SER A 1 9.17 -19.17 6.76
CA SER A 1 8.05 -18.24 6.49
C SER A 1 8.62 -16.86 6.22
N SER A 2 8.05 -16.08 5.29
CA SER A 2 8.47 -14.70 5.03
C SER A 2 8.10 -13.81 6.22
N LYS A 3 9.02 -12.93 6.63
CA LYS A 3 8.77 -12.01 7.77
C LYS A 3 7.81 -10.88 7.37
N GLU A 4 7.99 -10.36 6.16
CA GLU A 4 7.24 -9.26 5.58
C GLU A 4 6.83 -9.58 4.15
N ILE A 5 5.81 -8.88 3.64
CA ILE A 5 5.30 -9.02 2.28
C ILE A 5 5.29 -7.64 1.64
N TYR A 6 5.93 -7.51 0.49
CA TYR A 6 5.87 -6.32 -0.36
C TYR A 6 5.05 -6.62 -1.60
N ILE A 7 4.22 -5.65 -1.99
CA ILE A 7 3.33 -5.73 -3.15
C ILE A 7 3.80 -4.70 -4.17
N THR A 8 3.91 -5.11 -5.44
CA THR A 8 4.18 -4.20 -6.55
C THR A 8 3.12 -4.37 -7.63
N MET A 9 2.64 -3.26 -8.18
CA MET A 9 1.67 -3.27 -9.26
C MET A 9 1.56 -1.91 -9.94
N ALA A 10 1.16 -1.89 -11.22
CA ALA A 10 0.69 -0.66 -11.85
C ALA A 10 -0.71 -0.30 -11.29
N GLN A 11 -0.86 0.92 -10.79
CA GLN A 11 -2.09 1.38 -10.16
C GLN A 11 -3.18 1.60 -11.22
N SER A 12 -4.34 0.99 -11.00
CA SER A 12 -5.49 1.14 -11.89
C SER A 12 -6.78 0.85 -11.14
N LYS A 13 -7.91 1.38 -11.62
CA LYS A 13 -9.24 1.13 -11.02
C LYS A 13 -9.59 -0.37 -10.94
N ARG A 14 -9.02 -1.18 -11.85
CA ARG A 14 -9.21 -2.64 -11.86
C ARG A 14 -8.39 -3.33 -10.78
N GLY A 15 -7.20 -2.82 -10.47
CA GLY A 15 -6.31 -3.38 -9.44
C GLY A 15 -6.62 -2.88 -8.04
N MET A 16 -7.08 -1.63 -7.91
CA MET A 16 -7.39 -0.97 -6.65
C MET A 16 -8.91 -0.95 -6.44
N VAL A 17 -9.51 -2.10 -6.13
CA VAL A 17 -10.96 -2.24 -5.87
C VAL A 17 -11.29 -2.28 -4.38
N GLU A 18 -12.43 -1.73 -3.99
CA GLU A 18 -12.90 -1.71 -2.59
C GLU A 18 -13.05 -3.12 -2.00
N LYS A 19 -13.47 -4.08 -2.82
CA LYS A 19 -13.61 -5.48 -2.45
C LYS A 19 -13.12 -6.37 -3.58
N ILE A 20 -12.21 -7.28 -3.25
CA ILE A 20 -11.73 -8.32 -4.18
C ILE A 20 -12.67 -9.53 -4.18
N ASP A 21 -12.72 -10.24 -5.30
CA ASP A 21 -13.58 -11.42 -5.47
C ASP A 21 -13.04 -12.65 -4.72
N PHE A 22 -11.72 -12.78 -4.59
CA PHE A 22 -11.08 -13.92 -3.95
C PHE A 22 -9.72 -13.55 -3.32
N PHE A 23 -9.36 -14.22 -2.23
CA PHE A 23 -8.08 -14.02 -1.53
C PHE A 23 -7.09 -15.11 -1.95
N THR A 24 -6.17 -14.82 -2.88
CA THR A 24 -5.04 -15.73 -3.18
C THR A 24 -3.95 -15.67 -2.12
N SER A 25 -3.73 -14.48 -1.57
CA SER A 25 -2.76 -14.19 -0.50
C SER A 25 -3.45 -13.39 0.59
N PHE A 26 -3.35 -13.86 1.84
CA PHE A 26 -4.02 -13.22 2.95
C PHE A 26 -3.31 -11.93 3.37
N GLY A 27 -3.95 -10.79 3.14
CA GLY A 27 -3.49 -9.47 3.58
C GLY A 27 -3.71 -9.21 5.08
N HIS A 28 -4.12 -8.00 5.46
CA HIS A 28 -4.48 -7.68 6.85
C HIS A 28 -5.91 -8.10 7.23
N GLY A 29 -6.68 -8.62 6.28
CA GLY A 29 -8.06 -9.03 6.49
C GLY A 29 -8.93 -7.89 6.99
N LYS A 30 -9.49 -8.01 8.20
CA LYS A 30 -10.33 -6.99 8.85
C LYS A 30 -9.55 -5.85 9.52
N GLY A 31 -8.24 -5.78 9.30
CA GLY A 31 -7.38 -4.79 9.92
C GLY A 31 -6.95 -5.12 11.35
N GLY A 32 -6.27 -4.18 12.01
CA GLY A 32 -5.83 -4.31 13.40
C GLY A 32 -5.01 -5.56 13.69
N ASP A 33 -5.47 -6.32 14.66
CA ASP A 33 -4.89 -7.57 15.16
C ASP A 33 -5.47 -8.83 14.47
N HIS A 34 -6.24 -8.70 13.39
CA HIS A 34 -6.95 -9.83 12.77
C HIS A 34 -6.03 -11.00 12.40
N ARG A 35 -4.83 -10.72 11.88
CA ARG A 35 -3.82 -11.75 11.59
C ARG A 35 -3.42 -12.53 12.85
N LYS A 36 -3.15 -11.82 13.96
CA LYS A 36 -2.79 -12.43 15.26
C LYS A 36 -3.91 -13.32 15.80
N ARG A 37 -5.17 -12.89 15.70
CA ARG A 37 -6.32 -13.71 16.11
C ARG A 37 -6.47 -15.02 15.34
N LEU A 38 -5.90 -15.09 14.13
CA LEU A 38 -5.87 -16.30 13.31
C LEU A 38 -4.58 -17.12 13.49
N GLY A 39 -3.71 -16.76 14.44
CA GLY A 39 -2.42 -17.41 14.67
C GLY A 39 -1.38 -17.14 13.57
N ILE A 40 -1.54 -16.05 12.81
CA ILE A 40 -0.61 -15.66 11.75
C ILE A 40 0.32 -14.59 12.31
N ASP A 41 1.57 -14.99 12.57
CA ASP A 41 2.56 -14.14 13.26
C ASP A 41 3.43 -13.29 12.32
N THR A 42 3.31 -13.46 11.01
CA THR A 42 4.05 -12.63 10.06
C THR A 42 3.44 -11.23 9.96
N ALA A 43 4.28 -10.23 9.66
CA ALA A 43 3.86 -8.83 9.60
C ALA A 43 2.80 -8.56 8.53
N GLY A 44 2.65 -9.45 7.54
CA GLY A 44 1.73 -9.28 6.42
C GLY A 44 2.25 -8.27 5.40
N PRO A 45 1.35 -7.68 4.59
CA PRO A 45 1.71 -6.61 3.66
C PRO A 45 2.21 -5.38 4.41
N THR A 46 3.50 -5.08 4.34
CA THR A 46 4.08 -3.90 5.00
C THR A 46 4.43 -2.78 4.03
N LEU A 47 4.43 -3.08 2.72
CA LEU A 47 4.71 -2.11 1.67
C LEU A 47 3.92 -2.43 0.40
N LEU A 48 3.31 -1.40 -0.19
CA LEU A 48 2.77 -1.44 -1.55
C LEU A 48 3.45 -0.33 -2.35
N ILE A 49 4.15 -0.72 -3.41
CA ILE A 49 4.82 0.21 -4.34
C ILE A 49 4.06 0.15 -5.65
N THR A 50 3.63 1.32 -6.11
CA THR A 50 2.96 1.48 -7.40
C THR A 50 3.83 2.29 -8.35
N ASP A 51 3.39 2.49 -9.57
CA ASP A 51 3.96 3.47 -10.50
C ASP A 51 3.70 4.93 -10.07
N LEU A 52 2.86 5.16 -9.06
CA LEU A 52 2.46 6.49 -8.61
C LEU A 52 3.00 6.88 -7.23
N ALA A 53 3.14 5.92 -6.33
CA ALA A 53 3.30 6.17 -4.91
C ALA A 53 3.80 4.96 -4.12
N VAL A 54 4.33 5.25 -2.93
CA VAL A 54 4.61 4.28 -1.87
C VAL A 54 3.51 4.33 -0.82
N TRP A 55 2.97 3.16 -0.49
CA TRP A 55 1.90 2.94 0.46
C TRP A 55 2.37 2.05 1.61
N LYS A 56 1.96 2.38 2.84
CA LYS A 56 2.20 1.55 4.03
C LYS A 56 0.89 1.33 4.79
N PRO A 57 0.71 0.18 5.46
CA PRO A 57 -0.44 -0.02 6.32
C PRO A 57 -0.35 0.94 7.51
N ASP A 58 -1.45 1.60 7.83
CA ASP A 58 -1.59 2.35 9.08
C ASP A 58 -1.29 1.42 10.27
N PRO A 59 -0.51 1.86 11.27
CA PRO A 59 -0.05 1.00 12.35
C PRO A 59 -1.18 0.43 13.21
N VAL A 60 -2.35 1.08 13.24
CA VAL A 60 -3.50 0.68 14.06
C VAL A 60 -4.53 -0.06 13.21
N THR A 61 -5.08 0.59 12.19
CA THR A 61 -6.16 0.08 11.35
C THR A 61 -5.68 -0.95 10.33
N LYS A 62 -4.41 -0.89 9.92
CA LYS A 62 -3.80 -1.67 8.82
C LYS A 62 -4.37 -1.39 7.43
N GLU A 63 -5.09 -0.29 7.28
CA GLU A 63 -5.50 0.22 5.97
C GLU A 63 -4.29 0.85 5.27
N PHE A 64 -4.15 0.64 3.96
CA PHE A 64 -3.08 1.27 3.20
C PHE A 64 -3.25 2.80 3.16
N THR A 65 -2.20 3.50 3.54
CA THR A 65 -2.08 4.95 3.51
C THR A 65 -0.89 5.31 2.62
N VAL A 66 -1.06 6.29 1.73
CA VAL A 66 0.02 6.85 0.93
C VAL A 66 0.97 7.59 1.84
N VAL A 67 2.24 7.18 1.86
CA VAL A 67 3.29 7.84 2.67
C VAL A 67 4.23 8.65 1.80
N SER A 68 4.32 8.34 0.50
CA SER A 68 5.12 9.12 -0.44
C SER A 68 4.54 9.08 -1.84
N LEU A 69 4.54 10.21 -2.54
CA LEU A 69 4.22 10.33 -3.97
C LEU A 69 5.50 10.31 -4.79
N HIS A 70 5.49 9.67 -5.96
CA HIS A 70 6.62 9.77 -6.87
C HIS A 70 6.71 11.17 -7.50
N PRO A 71 7.91 11.61 -7.94
CA PRO A 71 8.09 12.94 -8.50
C PRO A 71 7.08 13.28 -9.60
N GLY A 72 6.42 14.43 -9.47
CA GLY A 72 5.41 14.90 -10.43
C GLY A 72 4.04 14.24 -10.32
N VAL A 73 3.82 13.33 -9.36
CA VAL A 73 2.51 12.71 -9.09
C VAL A 73 1.72 13.53 -8.09
N SER A 74 0.45 13.77 -8.36
CA SER A 74 -0.49 14.47 -7.48
C SER A 74 -1.43 13.51 -6.73
N ARG A 75 -2.02 13.99 -5.63
CA ARG A 75 -3.02 13.23 -4.85
C ARG A 75 -4.23 12.84 -5.71
N GLU A 76 -4.63 13.72 -6.62
CA GLU A 76 -5.76 13.53 -7.53
C GLU A 76 -5.49 12.39 -8.52
N GLN A 77 -4.27 12.26 -9.03
CA GLN A 77 -3.88 11.16 -9.92
C GLN A 77 -3.97 9.80 -9.21
N VAL A 78 -3.49 9.73 -7.96
CA VAL A 78 -3.60 8.54 -7.13
C VAL A 78 -5.07 8.21 -6.87
N GLN A 79 -5.87 9.19 -6.44
CA GLN A 79 -7.29 8.98 -6.17
C GLN A 79 -8.08 8.57 -7.42
N ALA A 80 -7.76 9.14 -8.60
CA ALA A 80 -8.45 8.85 -9.86
C ALA A 80 -8.30 7.39 -10.31
N THR A 81 -7.28 6.68 -9.83
CA THR A 81 -6.99 5.28 -10.16
C THR A 81 -7.28 4.32 -9.01
N CYS A 82 -7.84 4.81 -7.91
CA CYS A 82 -8.21 4.03 -6.73
C CYS A 82 -9.74 3.96 -6.58
N GLY A 83 -10.27 2.75 -6.39
CA GLY A 83 -11.70 2.50 -6.25
C GLY A 83 -12.28 2.83 -4.88
N TRP A 84 -11.44 3.15 -3.90
CA TRP A 84 -11.83 3.61 -2.56
C TRP A 84 -11.20 4.98 -2.25
N VAL A 85 -11.65 5.61 -1.16
CA VAL A 85 -11.12 6.90 -0.71
C VAL A 85 -9.70 6.74 -0.21
N VAL A 86 -8.75 7.41 -0.87
CA VAL A 86 -7.33 7.31 -0.55
C VAL A 86 -7.01 8.10 0.72
N LYS A 87 -6.33 7.44 1.65
CA LYS A 87 -5.72 8.10 2.81
C LYS A 87 -4.28 8.49 2.49
N PHE A 88 -3.91 9.69 2.90
CA PHE A 88 -2.54 10.20 2.81
C PHE A 88 -2.01 10.45 4.22
N ALA A 89 -0.73 10.18 4.43
CA ALA A 89 -0.06 10.51 5.67
C ALA A 89 -0.09 12.02 5.92
N GLU A 90 -0.06 12.41 7.20
CA GLU A 90 -0.01 13.81 7.61
C GLU A 90 1.27 14.48 7.10
N ALA A 91 2.42 13.84 7.35
CA ALA A 91 3.67 14.14 6.66
C ALA A 91 3.75 13.28 5.40
N LEU A 92 3.41 13.89 4.25
CA LEU A 92 3.49 13.25 2.95
C LEU A 92 4.80 13.65 2.27
N ASP A 93 5.66 12.67 1.99
CA ASP A 93 6.95 12.89 1.34
C ASP A 93 6.87 12.78 -0.18
N GLU A 94 7.86 13.33 -0.88
CA GLU A 94 8.14 12.97 -2.28
C GLU A 94 9.20 11.86 -2.31
N THR A 95 9.02 10.86 -3.19
CA THR A 95 9.97 9.76 -3.31
C THR A 95 11.25 10.31 -3.95
N PRO A 96 12.43 10.13 -3.32
CA PRO A 96 13.67 10.65 -3.88
C PRO A 96 13.93 10.02 -5.25
N ALA A 97 14.43 10.83 -6.19
CA ALA A 97 14.95 10.31 -7.44
C ALA A 97 16.15 9.38 -7.14
N PRO A 98 16.38 8.33 -7.97
CA PRO A 98 17.56 7.49 -7.83
C PRO A 98 18.83 8.33 -7.87
N THR A 99 19.81 7.96 -7.06
CA THR A 99 21.14 8.56 -7.14
C THR A 99 21.85 8.17 -8.43
N GLU A 100 22.91 8.88 -8.82
CA GLU A 100 23.69 8.55 -10.03
C GLU A 100 24.24 7.12 -10.01
N LEU A 101 24.51 6.55 -8.84
CA LEU A 101 24.99 5.18 -8.68
C LEU A 101 23.88 4.12 -8.89
N GLU A 102 22.62 4.51 -8.69
CA GLU A 102 21.46 3.63 -8.75
C GLU A 102 20.74 3.63 -10.11
N LEU A 103 21.17 4.50 -11.04
CA LEU A 103 20.71 4.55 -12.44
C LEU A 103 21.43 3.51 -13.32
#